data_AF-A0A3M7I7I1-F1
#
_entry.id   AF-A0A3M7I7I1-F1
#
_cell.length_a   1.000
_cell.length_b   1.000
_cell.length_c   1.000
_cell.angle_alpha   90.00
_cell.angle_beta   90.00
_cell.angle_gamma   90.00
#
_symmetry.space_group_name_H-M   'P 1'
#
loop_
_entity.id
_entity.type
_entity.pdbx_description
1 polymer ?
#
loop_
_entity_poly.entity_id
_entity_poly.type
_entity_poly.pdbx_seq_one_letter_code
_entity_poly.pdbx_strand_id
1 'polypeptide(L)'
;MASINDHYPVSCPFCKIAQAYPPDPNHPIPQSPDPEKVDPQCHLILSTPHVMAFLDILPIAPGHILITTRDHYQKLTDLFPPPPSSTSNPRPADDWNSRRLASTQRASARGLGEWLPVVSRALCKVTGIEDWNVVQNNGERAAQVVPHIHFHLIPRYQEGRRENAGKGKVDVGMLKSWRMFGRGAREELEDDEGVEMAGLLREAMREEVETKAGKVKL
;
A
#
# COMPACT_ATOMS: atom_id res chain seq x y z
N MET A 1 25.04 14.67 -24.26
CA MET A 1 24.37 13.51 -23.62
C MET A 1 23.32 14.09 -22.69
N ALA A 2 22.07 13.72 -22.93
CA ALA A 2 20.92 14.22 -22.18
C ALA A 2 21.00 13.77 -20.70
N SER A 3 20.43 14.58 -19.79
CA SER A 3 20.57 14.51 -18.33
C SER A 3 19.55 13.53 -17.72
N ILE A 4 19.69 13.18 -16.44
CA ILE A 4 18.74 12.34 -15.68
C ILE A 4 17.30 12.90 -15.69
N ASN A 5 17.13 14.19 -15.98
CA ASN A 5 15.84 14.83 -16.21
C ASN A 5 15.12 14.34 -17.48
N ASP A 6 15.81 13.61 -18.37
CA ASP A 6 15.24 12.98 -19.56
C ASP A 6 14.77 11.53 -19.31
N HIS A 7 14.98 10.97 -18.10
CA HIS A 7 14.66 9.58 -17.76
C HIS A 7 13.31 9.36 -17.06
N TYR A 8 12.59 10.42 -16.68
CA TYR A 8 11.23 10.31 -16.14
C TYR A 8 10.26 11.34 -16.74
N PRO A 9 9.89 11.23 -18.03
CA PRO A 9 8.93 12.12 -18.66
C PRO A 9 7.45 11.68 -18.49
N VAL A 10 7.13 10.72 -17.60
CA VAL A 10 5.74 10.33 -17.29
C VAL A 10 5.62 10.15 -15.77
N SER A 11 4.65 10.81 -15.14
CA SER A 11 4.50 10.86 -13.69
C SER A 11 4.35 9.44 -13.11
N CYS A 12 5.20 9.08 -12.14
CA CYS A 12 5.04 7.84 -11.38
C CYS A 12 3.56 7.73 -10.89
N PRO A 13 2.85 6.62 -11.16
CA PRO A 13 1.43 6.50 -10.83
C PRO A 13 1.19 6.62 -9.32
N PHE A 14 2.10 6.11 -8.49
CA PHE A 14 2.00 6.28 -7.04
C PHE A 14 2.28 7.72 -6.62
N CYS A 15 3.16 8.47 -7.31
CA CYS A 15 3.28 9.91 -7.06
C CYS A 15 2.01 10.67 -7.45
N LYS A 16 1.33 10.28 -8.56
CA LYS A 16 0.04 10.85 -8.98
C LYS A 16 -1.03 10.61 -7.90
N ILE A 17 -1.13 9.38 -7.38
CA ILE A 17 -2.01 9.04 -6.25
C ILE A 17 -1.65 9.88 -5.01
N ALA A 18 -0.37 9.95 -4.62
CA ALA A 18 0.07 10.71 -3.45
C ALA A 18 -0.30 12.21 -3.54
N GLN A 19 -0.24 12.78 -4.75
CA GLN A 19 -0.63 14.18 -5.01
C GLN A 19 -2.15 14.37 -4.96
N ALA A 20 -2.93 13.45 -5.54
CA ALA A 20 -4.39 13.51 -5.57
C ALA A 20 -5.03 13.32 -4.18
N TYR A 21 -4.37 12.54 -3.32
CA TYR A 21 -4.81 12.27 -1.95
C TYR A 21 -3.77 12.80 -0.94
N PRO A 22 -3.85 14.10 -0.56
CA PRO A 22 -2.93 14.67 0.42
C PRO A 22 -3.03 13.96 1.79
N PRO A 23 -1.96 13.97 2.59
CA PRO A 23 -1.96 13.33 3.90
C PRO A 23 -2.90 14.04 4.88
N ASP A 24 -3.56 13.26 5.74
CA ASP A 24 -4.25 13.78 6.93
C ASP A 24 -3.64 13.11 8.18
N PRO A 25 -2.82 13.84 8.98
CA PRO A 25 -2.21 13.27 10.18
C PRO A 25 -3.23 12.95 11.29
N ASN A 26 -4.40 13.58 11.26
CA ASN A 26 -5.44 13.39 12.28
C ASN A 26 -6.42 12.27 11.89
N HIS A 27 -6.66 12.09 10.59
CA HIS A 27 -7.56 11.07 10.05
C HIS A 27 -6.84 10.20 9.00
N PRO A 28 -5.87 9.36 9.42
CA PRO A 28 -5.10 8.55 8.49
C PRO A 28 -5.96 7.53 7.73
N ILE A 29 -7.13 7.16 8.24
CA ILE A 29 -8.08 6.27 7.58
C ILE A 29 -9.24 7.14 7.06
N PRO A 30 -9.30 7.46 5.75
CA PRO A 30 -10.32 8.36 5.22
C PRO A 30 -11.71 7.71 5.31
N GLN A 31 -12.77 8.52 5.39
CA GLN A 31 -14.13 7.98 5.47
C GLN A 31 -14.61 7.46 4.11
N SER A 32 -14.63 8.36 3.10
CA SER A 32 -15.08 8.09 1.73
C SER A 32 -14.25 8.91 0.72
N PRO A 33 -12.98 8.55 0.48
CA PRO A 33 -12.19 9.15 -0.59
C PRO A 33 -12.83 8.84 -1.95
N ASP A 34 -12.90 9.85 -2.80
CA ASP A 34 -13.35 9.76 -4.19
C ASP A 34 -12.33 8.98 -5.04
N PRO A 35 -12.67 7.79 -5.57
CA PRO A 35 -11.76 6.98 -6.40
C PRO A 35 -11.44 7.61 -7.76
N GLU A 36 -12.30 8.48 -8.29
CA GLU A 36 -12.21 9.05 -9.64
C GLU A 36 -11.23 10.24 -9.73
N LYS A 37 -10.63 10.64 -8.61
CA LYS A 37 -9.58 11.69 -8.59
C LYS A 37 -8.35 11.36 -9.44
N VAL A 38 -8.16 10.07 -9.75
CA VAL A 38 -7.09 9.57 -10.59
C VAL A 38 -7.66 8.59 -11.60
N ASP A 39 -6.97 8.50 -12.73
CA ASP A 39 -7.21 7.51 -13.77
C ASP A 39 -5.92 6.69 -13.97
N PRO A 40 -5.94 5.36 -13.85
CA PRO A 40 -7.09 4.54 -13.40
C PRO A 40 -7.49 4.85 -11.95
N GLN A 41 -8.73 4.48 -11.56
CA GLN A 41 -9.29 4.76 -10.23
C GLN A 41 -8.41 4.20 -9.10
N CYS A 42 -8.45 4.88 -7.94
CA CYS A 42 -7.72 4.44 -6.76
C CYS A 42 -8.64 4.30 -5.55
N HIS A 43 -8.84 3.05 -5.11
CA HIS A 43 -9.59 2.76 -3.88
C HIS A 43 -8.67 2.88 -2.66
N LEU A 44 -8.46 4.12 -2.22
CA LEU A 44 -7.62 4.46 -1.08
C LEU A 44 -8.21 3.95 0.25
N ILE A 45 -7.36 3.32 1.06
CA ILE A 45 -7.71 2.82 2.40
C ILE A 45 -6.89 3.47 3.53
N LEU A 46 -5.72 4.02 3.23
CA LEU A 46 -4.83 4.67 4.20
C LEU A 46 -4.12 5.88 3.60
N SER A 47 -4.06 6.99 4.35
CA SER A 47 -3.50 8.28 3.96
C SER A 47 -2.76 8.98 5.11
N THR A 48 -1.56 8.51 5.45
CA THR A 48 -0.72 9.11 6.53
C THR A 48 0.27 10.14 5.95
N PRO A 49 1.01 10.92 6.76
CA PRO A 49 2.07 11.80 6.25
C PRO A 49 3.20 11.15 5.45
N HIS A 50 3.49 9.85 5.64
CA HIS A 50 4.66 9.21 5.04
C HIS A 50 4.35 7.95 4.21
N VAL A 51 3.21 7.31 4.46
CA VAL A 51 2.75 6.10 3.78
C VAL A 51 1.28 6.18 3.41
N MET A 52 0.91 5.44 2.38
CA MET A 52 -0.48 5.27 1.93
C MET A 52 -0.72 3.83 1.50
N ALA A 53 -1.98 3.40 1.51
CA ALA A 53 -2.37 2.09 1.05
C ALA A 53 -3.69 2.14 0.27
N PHE A 54 -3.82 1.29 -0.73
CA PHE A 54 -4.94 1.20 -1.67
C PHE A 54 -5.02 -0.20 -2.27
N LEU A 55 -6.15 -0.54 -2.89
CA LEU A 55 -6.32 -1.80 -3.61
C LEU A 55 -5.48 -1.83 -4.89
N ASP A 56 -4.93 -3.00 -5.23
CA ASP A 56 -4.30 -3.22 -6.52
C ASP A 56 -5.38 -3.30 -7.62
N ILE A 57 -5.19 -2.55 -8.71
CA ILE A 57 -6.13 -2.51 -9.84
C ILE A 57 -6.12 -3.80 -10.68
N LEU A 58 -5.05 -4.60 -10.60
CA LEU A 58 -4.93 -5.91 -11.26
C LEU A 58 -4.70 -6.97 -10.17
N PRO A 59 -5.70 -7.22 -9.31
CA PRO A 59 -5.54 -8.04 -8.13
C PRO A 59 -5.16 -9.49 -8.50
N ILE A 60 -4.24 -10.07 -7.72
CA ILE A 60 -3.94 -11.52 -7.80
C ILE A 60 -5.03 -12.33 -7.10
N ALA A 61 -5.65 -11.75 -6.08
CA ALA A 61 -6.75 -12.30 -5.31
C ALA A 61 -7.63 -11.14 -4.78
N PRO A 62 -8.93 -11.37 -4.52
CA PRO A 62 -9.79 -10.37 -3.91
C PRO A 62 -9.17 -9.81 -2.61
N GLY A 63 -9.19 -8.48 -2.45
CA GLY A 63 -8.53 -7.82 -1.32
C GLY A 63 -7.00 -7.69 -1.44
N HIS A 64 -6.42 -7.85 -2.64
CA HIS A 64 -5.01 -7.54 -2.89
C HIS A 64 -4.74 -6.04 -2.62
N ILE A 65 -3.91 -5.75 -1.62
CA ILE A 65 -3.58 -4.39 -1.18
C ILE A 65 -2.13 -4.05 -1.50
N LEU A 66 -1.90 -2.79 -1.87
CA LEU A 66 -0.59 -2.16 -1.94
C LEU A 66 -0.42 -1.18 -0.78
N ILE A 67 0.69 -1.25 -0.04
CA ILE A 67 1.15 -0.20 0.88
C ILE A 67 2.48 0.37 0.40
N THR A 68 2.58 1.69 0.31
CA THR A 68 3.68 2.39 -0.34
C THR A 68 4.08 3.65 0.42
N THR A 69 5.30 4.15 0.18
CA THR A 69 5.74 5.46 0.67
C THR A 69 5.07 6.58 -0.13
N ARG A 70 4.90 7.76 0.48
CA ARG A 70 4.47 8.95 -0.27
C ARG A 70 5.61 9.52 -1.11
N ASP A 71 6.77 9.66 -0.48
CA ASP A 71 7.99 10.08 -1.16
C ASP A 71 8.43 8.99 -2.14
N HIS A 72 9.02 9.44 -3.25
CA HIS A 72 9.47 8.58 -4.32
C HIS A 72 10.83 7.95 -3.98
N TYR A 73 10.81 6.64 -3.79
CA TYR A 73 12.00 5.79 -3.68
C TYR A 73 11.78 4.62 -4.62
N GLN A 74 12.68 4.35 -5.56
CA GLN A 74 12.42 3.29 -6.55
C GLN A 74 12.54 1.91 -5.90
N LYS A 75 13.56 1.72 -5.09
CA LYS A 75 13.89 0.47 -4.40
C LYS A 75 14.00 0.71 -2.90
N LEU A 76 13.90 -0.35 -2.11
CA LEU A 76 14.14 -0.28 -0.65
C LEU A 76 15.52 0.28 -0.31
N THR A 77 16.54 0.01 -1.14
CA THR A 77 17.90 0.56 -0.96
C THR A 77 17.96 2.08 -1.07
N ASP A 78 16.97 2.71 -1.69
CA ASP A 78 16.93 4.16 -1.87
C ASP A 78 16.36 4.87 -0.63
N LEU A 79 15.73 4.11 0.28
CA LEU A 79 15.23 4.63 1.55
C LEU A 79 16.38 5.03 2.48
N PHE A 80 17.55 4.39 2.35
CA PHE A 80 18.78 4.73 3.07
C PHE A 80 19.99 4.50 2.15
N PRO A 81 20.24 5.39 1.17
CA PRO A 81 21.30 5.19 0.21
C PRO A 81 22.67 5.21 0.92
N PRO A 82 23.63 4.37 0.49
CA PRO A 82 24.97 4.43 1.03
C PRO A 82 25.59 5.82 0.79
N PRO A 83 26.48 6.29 1.68
CA PRO A 83 27.20 7.53 1.44
C PRO A 83 27.94 7.45 0.09
N PRO A 84 28.06 8.58 -0.64
CA PRO A 84 28.72 8.59 -1.94
C PRO A 84 30.15 8.06 -1.83
N SER A 85 30.53 7.16 -2.73
CA SER A 85 31.82 6.45 -2.73
C SER A 85 33.03 7.33 -3.03
N SER A 86 32.82 8.58 -3.42
CA SER A 86 33.90 9.56 -3.67
C SER A 86 33.63 10.86 -2.90
N THR A 87 34.37 11.12 -1.83
CA THR A 87 34.58 12.50 -1.40
C THR A 87 36.05 12.72 -1.09
N SER A 88 36.75 13.36 -2.03
CA SER A 88 37.95 14.17 -1.74
C SER A 88 37.61 15.43 -0.92
N ASN A 89 36.31 15.66 -0.63
CA ASN A 89 35.85 16.70 0.26
C ASN A 89 34.52 16.27 0.91
N PRO A 90 34.53 15.73 2.14
CA PRO A 90 33.29 15.35 2.81
C PRO A 90 32.46 16.62 3.03
N ARG A 91 31.24 16.66 2.49
CA ARG A 91 30.25 17.64 2.99
C ARG A 91 30.13 17.38 4.49
N PRO A 92 30.07 18.42 5.34
CA PRO A 92 29.89 18.19 6.77
C PRO A 92 28.68 17.28 6.95
N ALA A 93 28.84 16.17 7.65
CA ALA A 93 27.77 15.21 7.97
C ALA A 93 26.62 15.84 8.79
N ASP A 94 26.70 17.16 9.00
CA ASP A 94 25.93 17.99 9.90
C ASP A 94 25.07 19.06 9.20
N ASP A 95 24.95 19.08 7.87
CA ASP A 95 23.97 19.95 7.20
C ASP A 95 22.54 19.57 7.59
N TRP A 96 21.75 20.59 7.94
CA TRP A 96 20.32 20.52 8.23
C TRP A 96 19.54 19.71 7.19
N ASN A 97 19.83 19.90 5.89
CA ASN A 97 19.11 19.19 4.83
C ASN A 97 19.32 17.68 4.90
N SER A 98 20.56 17.23 5.18
CA SER A 98 20.89 15.82 5.35
C SER A 98 20.19 15.21 6.57
N ARG A 99 20.11 15.94 7.69
CA ARG A 99 19.38 15.50 8.88
C ARG A 99 17.88 15.39 8.63
N ARG A 100 17.31 16.39 7.95
CA ARG A 100 15.89 16.41 7.58
C ARG A 100 15.53 15.25 6.65
N LEU A 101 16.31 15.03 5.60
CA LEU A 101 16.10 13.90 4.68
C LEU A 101 16.16 12.56 5.43
N ALA A 102 17.18 12.36 6.26
CA ALA A 102 17.30 11.16 7.08
C ALA A 102 16.12 11.00 8.06
N SER A 103 15.57 12.11 8.60
CA SER A 103 14.39 12.06 9.45
C SER A 103 13.14 11.62 8.69
N THR A 104 12.93 12.10 7.46
CA THR A 104 11.81 11.70 6.61
C THR A 104 11.91 10.24 6.19
N GLN A 105 13.09 9.79 5.76
CA GLN A 105 13.36 8.39 5.42
C GLN A 105 13.06 7.44 6.58
N ARG A 106 13.50 7.80 7.79
CA ARG A 106 13.18 7.04 9.02
C ARG A 106 11.69 7.04 9.32
N ALA A 107 11.00 8.17 9.11
CA ALA A 107 9.56 8.26 9.32
C ALA A 107 8.78 7.40 8.31
N SER A 108 9.20 7.35 7.05
CA SER A 108 8.66 6.42 6.04
C SER A 108 8.90 4.96 6.42
N ALA A 109 10.13 4.59 6.82
CA ALA A 109 10.45 3.23 7.26
C ALA A 109 9.60 2.80 8.47
N ARG A 110 9.48 3.69 9.47
CA ARG A 110 8.61 3.48 10.63
C ARG A 110 7.15 3.32 10.20
N GLY A 111 6.64 4.22 9.35
CA GLY A 111 5.27 4.19 8.88
C GLY A 111 4.93 2.89 8.17
N LEU A 112 5.82 2.38 7.31
CA LEU A 112 5.65 1.08 6.65
C LEU A 112 5.50 -0.04 7.69
N GLY A 113 6.43 -0.13 8.64
CA GLY A 113 6.42 -1.17 9.69
C GLY A 113 5.24 -1.04 10.66
N GLU A 114 4.77 0.17 10.94
CA GLU A 114 3.66 0.44 11.86
C GLU A 114 2.30 0.06 11.24
N TRP A 115 2.11 0.37 9.96
CA TRP A 115 0.83 0.18 9.26
C TRP A 115 0.67 -1.17 8.59
N LEU A 116 1.77 -1.83 8.17
CA LEU A 116 1.72 -3.18 7.59
C LEU A 116 0.89 -4.16 8.45
N PRO A 117 1.13 -4.29 9.78
CA PRO A 117 0.32 -5.18 10.63
C PRO A 117 -1.13 -4.72 10.83
N VAL A 118 -1.42 -3.41 10.75
CA VAL A 118 -2.79 -2.90 10.90
C VAL A 118 -3.61 -3.24 9.66
N VAL A 119 -3.07 -2.94 8.48
CA VAL A 119 -3.69 -3.25 7.19
C VAL A 119 -3.88 -4.77 7.04
N SER A 120 -2.88 -5.58 7.44
CA SER A 120 -3.00 -7.03 7.32
C SER A 120 -4.08 -7.64 8.23
N ARG A 121 -4.26 -7.14 9.46
CA ARG A 121 -5.35 -7.59 10.34
C ARG A 121 -6.72 -7.20 9.79
N ALA A 122 -6.86 -5.99 9.25
CA ALA A 122 -8.08 -5.59 8.57
C ALA A 122 -8.38 -6.47 7.35
N LEU A 123 -7.36 -6.79 6.54
CA LEU A 123 -7.47 -7.73 5.42
C LEU A 123 -8.01 -9.10 5.88
N CYS A 124 -7.42 -9.70 6.94
CA CYS A 124 -7.87 -10.99 7.48
C CYS A 124 -9.31 -10.90 8.01
N LYS A 125 -9.65 -9.81 8.70
CA LYS A 125 -11.01 -9.59 9.23
C LYS A 125 -12.04 -9.52 8.10
N VAL A 126 -11.81 -8.70 7.08
CA VAL A 126 -12.74 -8.48 5.96
C VAL A 126 -12.87 -9.74 5.12
N THR A 127 -11.76 -10.35 4.72
CA THR A 127 -11.75 -11.50 3.81
C THR A 127 -12.07 -12.83 4.50
N GLY A 128 -11.78 -12.94 5.79
CA GLY A 128 -11.81 -14.23 6.50
C GLY A 128 -10.65 -15.16 6.21
N ILE A 129 -9.62 -14.66 5.54
CA ILE A 129 -8.43 -15.43 5.19
C ILE A 129 -7.28 -15.05 6.12
N GLU A 130 -6.81 -16.02 6.90
CA GLU A 130 -5.64 -15.85 7.79
C GLU A 130 -4.31 -16.15 7.07
N ASP A 131 -4.36 -16.87 5.95
CA ASP A 131 -3.20 -17.20 5.12
C ASP A 131 -2.98 -16.12 4.05
N TRP A 132 -1.89 -15.35 4.13
CA TRP A 132 -1.60 -14.29 3.16
C TRP A 132 -0.08 -14.13 2.95
N ASN A 133 0.30 -13.55 1.80
CA ASN A 133 1.70 -13.25 1.48
C ASN A 133 1.98 -11.75 1.56
N VAL A 134 3.20 -11.41 1.99
CA VAL A 134 3.80 -10.09 1.77
C VAL A 134 4.83 -10.22 0.65
N VAL A 135 4.75 -9.38 -0.38
CA VAL A 135 5.71 -9.38 -1.51
C VAL A 135 6.21 -7.96 -1.76
N GLN A 136 7.52 -7.80 -1.93
CA GLN A 136 8.13 -6.54 -2.31
C GLN A 136 9.28 -6.82 -3.27
N ASN A 137 9.27 -6.16 -4.43
CA ASN A 137 10.21 -6.41 -5.52
C ASN A 137 11.14 -5.20 -5.71
N ASN A 138 12.45 -5.45 -5.86
CA ASN A 138 13.46 -4.41 -6.08
C ASN A 138 14.14 -4.58 -7.45
N GLY A 139 13.74 -3.75 -8.42
CA GLY A 139 14.25 -3.75 -9.79
C GLY A 139 13.50 -4.69 -10.73
N GLU A 140 13.62 -4.42 -12.03
CA GLU A 140 12.91 -5.10 -13.11
C GLU A 140 13.10 -6.62 -13.11
N ARG A 141 14.34 -7.11 -12.88
CA ARG A 141 14.63 -8.56 -12.82
C ARG A 141 13.97 -9.28 -11.65
N ALA A 142 13.52 -8.55 -10.64
CA ALA A 142 12.72 -9.06 -9.53
C ALA A 142 11.21 -8.88 -9.79
N ALA A 143 10.80 -8.57 -11.02
CA ALA A 143 9.43 -8.28 -11.42
C ALA A 143 8.83 -7.03 -10.75
N GLN A 144 9.63 -5.98 -10.52
CA GLN A 144 9.10 -4.66 -10.15
C GLN A 144 8.61 -3.92 -11.41
N VAL A 145 7.31 -3.66 -11.49
CA VAL A 145 6.69 -2.94 -12.63
C VAL A 145 6.66 -1.43 -12.37
N VAL A 146 6.17 -1.00 -11.21
CA VAL A 146 6.17 0.42 -10.81
C VAL A 146 7.45 0.71 -10.02
N PRO A 147 8.35 1.59 -10.49
CA PRO A 147 9.61 1.90 -9.81
C PRO A 147 9.38 2.87 -8.64
N HIS A 148 8.63 2.42 -7.65
CA HIS A 148 8.33 3.13 -6.40
C HIS A 148 8.11 2.07 -5.31
N ILE A 149 8.67 2.18 -4.10
CA ILE A 149 8.53 1.18 -3.04
C ILE A 149 7.06 0.85 -2.78
N HIS A 150 6.66 -0.40 -2.95
CA HIS A 150 5.33 -0.89 -2.57
C HIS A 150 5.43 -2.33 -2.07
N PHE A 151 4.65 -2.65 -1.03
CA PHE A 151 4.47 -4.00 -0.53
C PHE A 151 3.07 -4.47 -0.91
N HIS A 152 3.00 -5.64 -1.51
CA HIS A 152 1.78 -6.36 -1.78
C HIS A 152 1.36 -7.14 -0.53
N LEU A 153 0.08 -7.09 -0.17
CA LEU A 153 -0.55 -8.00 0.79
C LEU A 153 -1.59 -8.81 0.02
N ILE A 154 -1.35 -10.12 -0.13
CA ILE A 154 -2.13 -10.99 -1.02
C ILE A 154 -2.77 -12.11 -0.19
N PRO A 155 -4.09 -12.11 0.03
CA PRO A 155 -4.76 -13.22 0.70
C PRO A 155 -4.73 -14.49 -0.16
N ARG A 156 -4.63 -15.65 0.49
CA ARG A 156 -4.48 -16.97 -0.14
C ARG A 156 -5.73 -17.82 0.10
N TYR A 157 -6.68 -17.68 -0.82
CA TYR A 157 -7.89 -18.50 -0.84
C TYR A 157 -7.58 -19.96 -1.14
N GLN A 158 -8.15 -20.88 -0.38
CA GLN A 158 -8.04 -22.32 -0.67
C GLN A 158 -9.11 -22.75 -1.68
N GLU A 159 -8.71 -23.47 -2.72
CA GLU A 159 -9.68 -24.15 -3.58
C GLU A 159 -10.45 -25.22 -2.78
N GLY A 160 -11.77 -25.29 -2.97
CA GLY A 160 -12.60 -26.38 -2.42
C GLY A 160 -12.92 -26.36 -0.92
N ARG A 161 -12.29 -25.53 -0.08
CA ARG A 161 -12.65 -25.40 1.34
C ARG A 161 -13.78 -24.39 1.52
N ARG A 162 -14.88 -24.78 2.17
CA ARG A 162 -15.87 -23.84 2.71
C ARG A 162 -15.22 -23.15 3.91
N GLU A 163 -14.73 -21.94 3.73
CA GLU A 163 -14.22 -21.13 4.81
C GLU A 163 -15.41 -20.67 5.67
N ASN A 164 -15.30 -20.90 6.99
CA ASN A 164 -16.38 -20.64 7.92
C ASN A 164 -16.73 -19.16 7.91
N ALA A 165 -17.95 -18.83 7.46
CA ALA A 165 -18.53 -17.50 7.58
C ALA A 165 -18.68 -17.14 9.06
N GLY A 166 -17.64 -16.53 9.62
CA GLY A 166 -17.71 -15.82 10.90
C GLY A 166 -18.80 -14.75 10.78
N LYS A 167 -19.75 -14.75 11.71
CA LYS A 167 -20.89 -13.81 11.74
C LYS A 167 -20.37 -12.37 11.64
N GLY A 168 -20.79 -11.65 10.60
CA GLY A 168 -20.47 -10.24 10.38
C GLY A 168 -19.60 -9.92 9.15
N LYS A 169 -19.54 -10.81 8.14
CA LYS A 169 -18.74 -10.62 6.92
C LYS A 169 -19.61 -10.54 5.68
N VAL A 170 -19.13 -9.75 4.71
CA VAL A 170 -19.58 -9.61 3.31
C VAL A 170 -20.28 -10.87 2.81
N ASP A 171 -21.39 -10.72 2.09
CA ASP A 171 -22.05 -11.86 1.48
C ASP A 171 -21.13 -12.49 0.42
N VAL A 172 -20.48 -13.59 0.83
CA VAL A 172 -19.62 -14.47 0.02
C VAL A 172 -20.42 -15.15 -1.11
N GLY A 173 -21.65 -14.74 -1.40
CA GLY A 173 -22.31 -14.94 -2.69
C GLY A 173 -21.51 -14.37 -3.87
N MET A 174 -20.81 -13.24 -3.69
CA MET A 174 -20.00 -12.58 -4.71
C MET A 174 -18.67 -13.31 -4.99
N LEU A 175 -18.08 -13.99 -3.99
CA LEU A 175 -16.92 -14.86 -4.24
C LEU A 175 -17.25 -16.10 -5.10
N LYS A 176 -18.54 -16.47 -5.22
CA LYS A 176 -18.94 -17.55 -6.14
C LYS A 176 -18.88 -17.11 -7.60
N SER A 177 -19.09 -15.84 -7.95
CA SER A 177 -18.95 -15.38 -9.35
C SER A 177 -17.48 -15.38 -9.78
N TRP A 178 -16.55 -14.94 -8.92
CA TRP A 178 -15.11 -15.02 -9.18
C TRP A 178 -14.64 -16.47 -9.46
N ARG A 179 -15.16 -17.45 -8.71
CA ARG A 179 -14.89 -18.88 -8.94
C ARG A 179 -15.37 -19.39 -10.30
N MET A 180 -16.35 -18.73 -10.94
CA MET A 180 -16.92 -19.16 -12.22
C MET A 180 -16.14 -18.64 -13.44
N PHE A 181 -15.17 -17.72 -13.25
CA PHE A 181 -14.32 -17.18 -14.32
C PHE A 181 -12.81 -17.52 -14.17
N GLY A 182 -12.36 -18.01 -13.01
CA GLY A 182 -10.94 -18.16 -12.68
C GLY A 182 -10.21 -19.40 -13.20
N ARG A 183 -9.85 -19.42 -14.49
CA ARG A 183 -8.59 -20.03 -14.96
C ARG A 183 -7.86 -19.08 -15.91
N GLY A 184 -6.97 -18.26 -15.37
CA GLY A 184 -5.85 -17.69 -16.12
C GLY A 184 -6.11 -16.38 -16.87
N ALA A 185 -6.16 -15.26 -16.15
CA ALA A 185 -5.67 -13.92 -16.53
C ALA A 185 -5.84 -13.02 -15.28
N ARG A 186 -5.03 -11.96 -15.13
CA ARG A 186 -5.36 -10.89 -14.17
C ARG A 186 -6.43 -10.02 -14.83
N GLU A 187 -7.60 -9.93 -14.22
CA GLU A 187 -8.67 -9.03 -14.66
C GLU A 187 -8.58 -7.73 -13.84
N GLU A 188 -9.05 -6.63 -14.43
CA GLU A 188 -9.12 -5.34 -13.74
C GLU A 188 -10.14 -5.42 -12.60
N LEU A 189 -9.84 -4.74 -11.48
CA LEU A 189 -10.76 -4.61 -10.36
C LEU A 189 -12.01 -3.85 -10.80
N GLU A 190 -13.19 -4.44 -10.60
CA GLU A 190 -14.46 -3.77 -10.87
C GLU A 190 -14.69 -2.62 -9.87
N ASP A 191 -15.14 -1.46 -10.35
CA ASP A 191 -15.28 -0.24 -9.54
C ASP A 191 -16.18 -0.45 -8.29
N ASP A 192 -17.34 -1.10 -8.46
CA ASP A 192 -18.28 -1.36 -7.37
C ASP A 192 -17.68 -2.31 -6.31
N GLU A 193 -16.95 -3.36 -6.76
CA GLU A 193 -16.22 -4.27 -5.86
C GLU A 193 -15.12 -3.51 -5.11
N GLY A 194 -14.38 -2.65 -5.81
CA GLY A 194 -13.33 -1.83 -5.23
C GLY A 194 -13.85 -0.86 -4.16
N VAL A 195 -14.99 -0.21 -4.42
CA VAL A 195 -15.65 0.69 -3.45
C VAL A 195 -16.10 -0.08 -2.20
N GLU A 196 -16.77 -1.22 -2.36
CA GLU A 196 -17.24 -2.04 -1.24
C GLU A 196 -16.06 -2.58 -0.41
N MET A 197 -15.09 -3.22 -1.06
CA MET A 197 -13.91 -3.80 -0.41
C MET A 197 -13.11 -2.74 0.35
N ALA A 198 -12.85 -1.58 -0.26
CA ALA A 198 -12.14 -0.49 0.40
C ALA A 198 -12.93 0.09 1.58
N GLY A 199 -14.26 0.21 1.46
CA GLY A 199 -15.13 0.65 2.56
C GLY A 199 -15.02 -0.26 3.79
N LEU A 200 -15.11 -1.57 3.57
CA LEU A 200 -14.98 -2.58 4.61
C LEU A 200 -13.59 -2.60 5.26
N LEU A 201 -12.53 -2.48 4.45
CA LEU A 201 -11.16 -2.39 4.95
C LEU A 201 -10.97 -1.16 5.82
N ARG A 202 -11.49 0.01 5.42
CA ARG A 202 -11.40 1.23 6.22
C ARG A 202 -12.13 1.10 7.55
N GLU A 203 -13.30 0.45 7.57
CA GLU A 203 -14.03 0.19 8.82
C GLU A 203 -13.26 -0.75 9.74
N ALA A 204 -12.78 -1.89 9.22
CA ALA A 204 -11.97 -2.82 9.97
C ALA A 204 -10.68 -2.18 10.51
N MET A 205 -10.03 -1.31 9.73
CA MET A 205 -8.83 -0.58 10.17
C MET A 205 -9.14 0.41 11.30
N ARG A 206 -10.29 1.10 11.30
CA ARG A 206 -10.69 2.01 12.39
C ARG A 206 -10.83 1.26 13.71
N GLU A 207 -11.57 0.15 13.70
CA GLU A 207 -11.74 -0.70 14.89
C GLU A 207 -10.40 -1.22 15.43
N GLU A 208 -9.46 -1.58 14.54
CA GLU A 208 -8.11 -2.03 14.91
C GLU A 208 -7.29 -0.92 15.60
N VAL A 209 -7.38 0.32 15.09
CA VAL A 209 -6.67 1.48 15.66
C VAL A 209 -7.29 1.87 17.01
N GLU A 210 -8.62 1.90 17.13
CA GLU A 210 -9.33 2.19 18.38
C GLU A 210 -9.04 1.13 19.46
N THR A 211 -9.01 -0.15 19.10
CA THR A 211 -8.67 -1.23 20.02
C THR A 211 -7.24 -1.10 20.54
N LYS A 212 -6.28 -0.68 19.69
CA LYS A 212 -4.92 -0.36 20.11
C LYS A 212 -4.89 0.85 21.05
N ALA A 213 -5.60 1.92 20.72
CA ALA A 213 -5.66 3.12 21.58
C ALA A 213 -6.23 2.79 22.99
N GLY A 214 -7.20 1.87 23.08
CA GLY A 214 -7.73 1.39 24.36
C GLY A 214 -6.80 0.45 25.14
N LYS A 215 -5.90 -0.29 24.47
CA LYS A 215 -4.92 -1.20 25.09
C LYS A 215 -3.58 -0.54 25.41
N VAL A 216 -3.25 0.57 24.75
CA VAL A 216 -2.05 1.36 25.03
C VAL A 216 -2.38 2.45 26.06
N LYS A 217 -2.51 2.04 27.32
CA LYS A 217 -2.09 2.89 28.44
C LYS A 217 -0.64 2.49 28.74
N LEU A 218 0.32 3.27 28.26
CA LEU A 218 1.67 3.28 28.83
C LEU A 218 1.64 4.05 30.15
#